data_AF-A0A957U3A9-F1
#
_entry.id   AF-A0A957U3A9-F1
#
_cell.length_a   1.000
_cell.length_b   1.000
_cell.length_c   1.000
_cell.angle_alpha   90.00
_cell.angle_beta   90.00
_cell.angle_gamma   90.00
#
_symmetry.space_group_name_H-M   'P 1'
#
loop_
_entity.id
_entity.type
_entity.pdbx_description
1 polymer ?
#
loop_
_entity_poly.entity_id
_entity_poly.type
_entity_poly.pdbx_seq_one_letter_code
_entity_poly.pdbx_strand_id
1 'polypeptide(L)'
;STSDVSIIENSDFTVGTAFIPHADSSERNGVIIGGAALWLIDSGDGAINDAAWQFMKFMGAAEQQKTWHMGSGYFPVLTELQDDAELNAFWDENPNFRTAIDQLFTTETVMADGTPNYAVLGGRAGPFPAIRRILVESYSRVLNDGLTPQEALDEAVEKANDELENYNAFFQ
;
A
#
# COMPACT_ATOMS: atom_id res chain seq x y z
N SER A 1 1.90 -5.45 -2.44
CA SER A 1 1.92 -6.67 -1.62
C SER A 1 2.32 -7.80 -2.55
N THR A 2 3.22 -8.70 -2.15
CA THR A 2 3.42 -9.95 -2.91
C THR A 2 2.57 -11.08 -2.35
N SER A 3 1.60 -10.81 -1.47
CA SER A 3 0.72 -11.80 -0.83
C SER A 3 -0.04 -12.76 -1.76
N ASP A 4 -0.03 -12.51 -3.07
CA ASP A 4 -0.56 -13.42 -4.09
C ASP A 4 0.43 -14.55 -4.45
N VAL A 5 1.47 -14.80 -3.65
CA VAL A 5 2.39 -15.94 -3.80
C VAL A 5 1.66 -17.27 -3.89
N SER A 6 0.51 -17.39 -3.23
CA SER A 6 -0.36 -18.57 -3.37
C SER A 6 -0.79 -18.85 -4.82
N ILE A 7 -0.93 -17.83 -5.67
CA ILE A 7 -1.25 -18.02 -7.10
C ILE A 7 -0.05 -18.60 -7.84
N ILE A 8 1.16 -18.19 -7.49
CA ILE A 8 2.40 -18.71 -8.08
C ILE A 8 2.60 -20.18 -7.70
N GLU A 9 2.40 -20.52 -6.43
CA GLU A 9 2.60 -21.89 -5.92
C GLU A 9 1.56 -22.89 -6.44
N ASN A 10 0.34 -22.43 -6.73
CA ASN A 10 -0.78 -23.29 -7.14
C ASN A 10 -1.07 -23.23 -8.65
N SER A 11 -0.18 -22.65 -9.45
CA SER A 11 -0.34 -22.54 -10.89
C SER A 11 0.31 -23.72 -11.62
N ASP A 12 -0.41 -24.32 -12.58
CA ASP A 12 0.11 -25.36 -13.48
C ASP A 12 1.06 -24.82 -14.56
N PHE A 13 1.28 -23.50 -14.59
CA PHE A 13 2.17 -22.81 -15.51
C PHE A 13 3.07 -21.81 -14.78
N THR A 14 4.20 -21.47 -15.40
CA THR A 14 5.13 -20.49 -14.83
C THR A 14 4.48 -19.11 -14.71
N VAL A 15 4.38 -18.61 -13.49
CA VAL A 15 3.92 -17.25 -13.18
C VAL A 15 5.13 -16.36 -12.89
N GLY A 16 5.21 -15.20 -13.56
CA GLY A 16 6.22 -14.19 -13.31
C GLY A 16 5.58 -12.87 -12.85
N THR A 17 6.36 -12.05 -12.15
CA THR A 17 5.96 -10.71 -11.73
C THR A 17 6.73 -9.63 -12.49
N ALA A 18 6.07 -8.49 -12.74
CA ALA A 18 6.67 -7.31 -13.36
C ALA A 18 6.19 -6.04 -12.66
N PHE A 19 6.87 -4.92 -12.93
CA PHE A 19 6.40 -3.61 -12.47
C PHE A 19 5.05 -3.29 -13.10
N ILE A 20 4.21 -2.56 -12.35
CA ILE A 20 2.99 -1.94 -12.86
C ILE A 20 3.38 -1.05 -14.04
N PRO A 21 2.68 -1.17 -15.19
CA PRO A 21 2.92 -0.32 -16.34
C PRO A 21 2.54 1.13 -16.03
N HIS A 22 3.27 2.07 -16.61
CA HIS A 22 2.88 3.48 -16.68
C HIS A 22 2.78 3.90 -18.14
N ALA A 23 2.16 5.05 -18.41
CA ALA A 23 2.08 5.58 -19.75
C ALA A 23 3.46 6.06 -20.23
N ASP A 24 3.75 5.86 -21.52
CA ASP A 24 5.00 6.34 -22.16
C ASP A 24 5.15 7.86 -22.10
N SER A 25 4.04 8.58 -21.94
CA SER A 25 4.01 10.04 -21.78
C SER A 25 4.30 10.52 -20.35
N SER A 26 4.60 9.61 -19.43
CA SER A 26 4.84 9.92 -18.02
C SER A 26 6.06 9.16 -17.50
N GLU A 27 6.87 9.83 -16.70
CA GLU A 27 7.91 9.17 -15.92
C GLU A 27 7.31 8.35 -14.79
N ARG A 28 8.04 7.31 -14.35
CA ARG A 28 7.63 6.50 -13.21
C ARG A 28 7.69 7.34 -11.93
N ASN A 29 6.54 7.56 -11.30
CA ASN A 29 6.42 8.33 -10.05
C ASN A 29 6.56 7.47 -8.78
N GLY A 30 6.26 6.17 -8.89
CA GLY A 30 6.27 5.24 -7.76
C GLY A 30 4.95 4.52 -7.53
N VAL A 31 4.81 3.94 -6.35
CA VAL A 31 3.62 3.18 -5.93
C VAL A 31 3.24 3.50 -4.49
N ILE A 32 1.96 3.29 -4.17
CA ILE A 32 1.48 3.35 -2.77
C ILE A 32 1.59 1.98 -2.11
N ILE A 33 1.83 1.98 -0.79
CA ILE A 33 1.65 0.79 0.03
C ILE A 33 0.17 0.56 0.35
N GLY A 34 -0.19 -0.70 0.60
CA GLY A 34 -1.49 -1.09 1.13
C GLY A 34 -1.32 -2.00 2.34
N GLY A 35 -2.37 -2.75 2.71
CA GLY A 35 -2.36 -3.64 3.88
C GLY A 35 -2.90 -2.95 5.13
N ALA A 36 -2.29 -3.23 6.28
CA ALA A 36 -2.70 -2.74 7.58
C ALA A 36 -1.50 -2.26 8.40
N ALA A 37 -1.77 -1.51 9.46
CA ALA A 37 -0.79 -1.06 10.43
C ALA A 37 -1.22 -1.46 11.84
N LEU A 38 -0.25 -1.64 12.74
CA LEU A 38 -0.52 -1.80 14.17
C LEU A 38 -0.66 -0.43 14.83
N TRP A 39 -1.79 -0.22 15.51
CA TRP A 39 -2.06 0.98 16.29
C TRP A 39 -2.16 0.62 17.77
N LEU A 40 -1.46 1.37 18.62
CA LEU A 40 -1.63 1.29 20.07
C LEU A 40 -2.70 2.30 20.49
N ILE A 41 -3.77 1.80 21.10
CA ILE A 41 -4.84 2.61 21.67
C ILE A 41 -4.62 2.62 23.18
N ASP A 42 -4.68 3.80 23.79
CA ASP A 42 -4.56 3.92 25.24
C ASP A 42 -5.67 3.13 25.94
N SER A 43 -5.28 2.12 26.71
CA SER A 43 -6.19 1.28 27.46
C SER A 43 -6.61 1.90 28.81
N GLY A 44 -5.91 2.94 29.27
CA GLY A 44 -6.03 3.47 30.63
C GLY A 44 -5.29 2.65 31.69
N ASP A 45 -4.69 1.51 31.32
CA ASP A 45 -3.88 0.65 32.19
C ASP A 45 -2.42 0.64 31.70
N GLY A 46 -1.51 1.11 32.57
CA GLY A 46 -0.08 1.19 32.25
C GLY A 46 0.55 -0.17 31.92
N ALA A 47 0.15 -1.24 32.61
CA ALA A 47 0.72 -2.57 32.37
C ALA A 47 0.27 -3.14 31.01
N ILE A 48 -0.98 -2.87 30.60
CA ILE A 48 -1.48 -3.26 29.27
C ILE A 48 -0.79 -2.46 28.18
N ASN A 49 -0.65 -1.14 28.35
CA ASN A 49 0.03 -0.28 27.40
C ASN A 49 1.51 -0.70 27.22
N ASP A 50 2.20 -1.01 28.33
CA ASP A 50 3.58 -1.49 28.28
C ASP A 50 3.70 -2.83 27.55
N ALA A 51 2.78 -3.77 27.82
CA ALA A 51 2.76 -5.06 27.13
C ALA A 51 2.49 -4.92 25.63
N ALA A 52 1.52 -4.07 25.25
CA ALA A 52 1.23 -3.75 23.85
C ALA A 52 2.46 -3.14 23.14
N TRP A 53 3.19 -2.25 23.83
CA TRP A 53 4.42 -1.69 23.31
C TRP A 53 5.54 -2.73 23.13
N GLN A 54 5.72 -3.65 24.09
CA GLN A 54 6.68 -4.76 23.90
C GLN A 54 6.32 -5.62 22.69
N PHE A 55 5.03 -5.90 22.48
CA PHE A 55 4.57 -6.65 21.32
C PHE A 55 4.86 -5.92 20.00
N MET A 56 4.57 -4.61 19.92
CA MET A 56 4.89 -3.83 18.71
C MET A 56 6.38 -3.83 18.39
N LYS A 57 7.26 -3.71 19.41
CA LYS A 57 8.70 -3.82 19.23
C LYS A 57 9.14 -5.21 18.77
N PHE A 58 8.54 -6.27 19.32
CA PHE A 58 8.79 -7.63 18.87
C PHE A 58 8.42 -7.79 17.39
N MET A 59 7.22 -7.35 16.99
CA MET A 59 6.79 -7.42 15.59
C MET A 59 7.69 -6.59 14.66
N GLY A 60 8.22 -5.46 15.15
CA GLY A 60 9.14 -4.60 14.41
C GLY A 60 10.61 -5.02 14.42
N ALA A 61 10.99 -6.11 15.10
CA ALA A 61 12.37 -6.57 15.13
C ALA A 61 12.75 -7.31 13.83
N ALA A 62 14.04 -7.25 13.48
CA ALA A 62 14.57 -7.76 12.20
C ALA A 62 14.17 -9.21 11.91
N GLU A 63 14.35 -10.12 12.87
CA GLU A 63 14.02 -11.54 12.72
C GLU A 63 12.52 -11.77 12.47
N GLN A 64 11.65 -10.99 13.11
CA GLN A 64 10.21 -11.09 12.97
C GLN A 64 9.76 -10.52 11.63
N GLN A 65 10.39 -9.44 11.15
CA GLN A 65 10.16 -8.88 9.83
C GLN A 65 10.59 -9.83 8.71
N LYS A 66 11.75 -10.49 8.84
CA LYS A 66 12.19 -11.55 7.92
C LYS A 66 11.21 -12.71 7.90
N THR A 67 10.85 -13.23 9.08
CA THR A 67 9.88 -14.33 9.22
C THR A 67 8.54 -13.97 8.56
N TRP A 68 8.02 -12.77 8.84
CA TRP A 68 6.76 -12.30 8.28
C TRP A 68 6.85 -12.16 6.76
N HIS A 69 7.91 -11.57 6.23
CA HIS A 69 8.09 -11.40 4.79
C HIS A 69 8.18 -12.73 4.06
N MET A 70 9.07 -13.62 4.49
CA MET A 70 9.27 -14.92 3.85
C MET A 70 8.02 -15.80 3.94
N GLY A 71 7.27 -15.72 5.04
CA GLY A 71 6.06 -16.50 5.25
C GLY A 71 4.79 -15.95 4.59
N SER A 72 4.76 -14.68 4.17
CA SER A 72 3.52 -14.03 3.69
C SER A 72 3.64 -13.19 2.42
N GLY A 73 4.85 -12.77 2.05
CA GLY A 73 5.07 -11.80 0.97
C GLY A 73 4.80 -10.34 1.35
N TYR A 74 4.45 -10.03 2.59
CA TYR A 74 4.38 -8.62 3.02
C TYR A 74 5.77 -8.00 3.13
N PHE A 75 5.89 -6.72 2.81
CA PHE A 75 7.16 -5.99 2.86
C PHE A 75 7.77 -6.00 4.28
N PRO A 76 9.09 -6.26 4.42
CA PRO A 76 9.80 -5.88 5.63
C PRO A 76 9.78 -4.34 5.75
N VAL A 77 9.51 -3.82 6.96
CA VAL A 77 9.41 -2.37 7.19
C VAL A 77 10.72 -1.72 7.68
N LEU A 78 11.80 -2.50 7.75
CA LEU A 78 13.12 -2.05 8.18
C LEU A 78 14.04 -1.92 6.97
N THR A 79 14.58 -0.71 6.74
CA THR A 79 15.49 -0.45 5.61
C THR A 79 16.81 -1.19 5.74
N GLU A 80 17.28 -1.48 6.96
CA GLU A 80 18.51 -2.24 7.19
C GLU A 80 18.44 -3.68 6.66
N LEU A 81 17.24 -4.22 6.44
CA LEU A 81 17.04 -5.56 5.88
C LEU A 81 17.22 -5.60 4.35
N GLN A 82 17.41 -4.47 3.68
CA GLN A 82 17.60 -4.42 2.23
C GLN A 82 18.82 -5.23 1.76
N ASP A 83 19.91 -5.18 2.53
CA ASP A 83 21.16 -5.87 2.22
C ASP A 83 21.35 -7.14 3.09
N ASP A 84 20.29 -7.62 3.74
CA ASP A 84 20.35 -8.81 4.58
C ASP A 84 20.63 -10.06 3.73
N ALA A 85 21.61 -10.87 4.16
CA ALA A 85 22.08 -12.01 3.38
C ALA A 85 21.04 -13.13 3.27
N GLU A 86 20.22 -13.32 4.31
CA GLU A 86 19.17 -14.35 4.33
C GLU A 86 18.02 -13.96 3.39
N LEU A 87 17.57 -12.71 3.45
CA LEU A 87 16.55 -12.21 2.53
C LEU A 87 17.01 -12.22 1.08
N ASN A 88 18.26 -11.84 0.81
CA ASN A 88 18.81 -11.88 -0.55
C ASN A 88 18.84 -13.31 -1.10
N ALA A 89 19.30 -14.28 -0.31
CA ALA A 89 19.26 -15.69 -0.71
C ALA A 89 17.81 -16.17 -0.96
N PHE A 90 16.87 -15.78 -0.10
CA PHE A 90 15.46 -16.08 -0.28
C PHE A 90 14.90 -15.48 -1.58
N TRP A 91 15.23 -14.24 -1.93
CA TRP A 91 14.78 -13.59 -3.17
C TRP A 91 15.42 -14.19 -4.42
N ASP A 92 16.66 -14.67 -4.35
CA ASP A 92 17.31 -15.36 -5.46
C ASP A 92 16.59 -16.69 -5.79
N GLU A 93 16.12 -17.41 -4.76
CA GLU A 93 15.31 -18.61 -4.92
C GLU A 93 13.85 -18.30 -5.28
N ASN A 94 13.34 -17.14 -4.85
CA ASN A 94 11.95 -16.73 -4.99
C ASN A 94 11.84 -15.35 -5.68
N PRO A 95 12.24 -15.22 -6.96
CA PRO A 95 12.39 -13.91 -7.63
C PRO A 95 11.11 -13.09 -7.69
N ASN A 96 9.95 -13.74 -7.64
CA ASN A 96 8.65 -13.07 -7.64
C ASN A 96 8.39 -12.24 -6.36
N PHE A 97 9.07 -12.53 -5.24
CA PHE A 97 8.99 -11.71 -4.03
C PHE A 97 9.72 -10.37 -4.17
N ARG A 98 10.71 -10.29 -5.07
CA ARG A 98 11.59 -9.14 -5.22
C ARG A 98 10.97 -8.01 -6.04
N THR A 99 10.16 -8.32 -7.05
CA THR A 99 9.60 -7.32 -7.98
C THR A 99 8.87 -6.18 -7.27
N ALA A 100 8.02 -6.48 -6.28
CA ALA A 100 7.30 -5.43 -5.58
C ALA A 100 8.21 -4.60 -4.65
N ILE A 101 9.26 -5.22 -4.09
CA ILE A 101 10.27 -4.55 -3.26
C ILE A 101 11.03 -3.56 -4.14
N ASP A 102 11.57 -4.03 -5.28
CA ASP A 102 12.31 -3.18 -6.22
C ASP A 102 11.45 -2.02 -6.74
N GLN A 103 10.16 -2.27 -7.03
CA GLN A 103 9.24 -1.22 -7.46
C GLN A 103 8.96 -0.19 -6.35
N LEU A 104 8.86 -0.64 -5.09
CA LEU A 104 8.64 0.29 -3.97
C LEU A 104 9.82 1.25 -3.84
N PHE A 105 11.05 0.78 -4.06
CA PHE A 105 12.26 1.62 -4.04
C PHE A 105 12.32 2.66 -5.16
N THR A 106 11.54 2.53 -6.24
CA THR A 106 11.43 3.59 -7.26
C THR A 106 10.44 4.70 -6.88
N THR A 107 9.94 4.72 -5.65
CA THR A 107 8.90 5.67 -5.24
C THR A 107 9.50 6.98 -4.74
N GLU A 108 9.13 8.08 -5.40
CA GLU A 108 9.58 9.42 -5.03
C GLU A 108 8.57 10.08 -4.08
N THR A 109 8.85 10.05 -2.78
CA THR A 109 7.94 10.62 -1.76
C THR A 109 7.96 12.15 -1.68
N VAL A 110 8.89 12.79 -2.40
CA VAL A 110 9.10 14.24 -2.44
C VAL A 110 9.23 14.67 -3.90
N MET A 111 8.53 15.73 -4.27
CA MET A 111 8.53 16.32 -5.61
C MET A 111 9.84 17.11 -5.85
N ALA A 112 10.13 17.44 -7.11
CA ALA A 112 11.32 18.22 -7.49
C ALA A 112 11.41 19.62 -6.82
N ASP A 113 10.28 20.19 -6.42
CA ASP A 113 10.20 21.48 -5.71
C ASP A 113 10.33 21.34 -4.17
N GLY A 114 10.55 20.13 -3.67
CA GLY A 114 10.69 19.82 -2.24
C GLY A 114 9.37 19.59 -1.51
N THR A 115 8.22 19.66 -2.19
CA THR A 115 6.92 19.39 -1.55
C THR A 115 6.62 17.89 -1.44
N PRO A 116 5.77 17.45 -0.49
CA PRO A 116 5.36 16.05 -0.40
C PRO A 116 4.63 15.58 -1.67
N ASN A 117 5.02 14.43 -2.19
CA ASN A 117 4.32 13.78 -3.31
C ASN A 117 3.08 13.03 -2.81
N TYR A 118 1.97 13.73 -2.62
CA TYR A 118 0.74 13.13 -2.06
C TYR A 118 0.19 11.95 -2.86
N ALA A 119 0.53 11.82 -4.15
CA ALA A 119 0.07 10.72 -4.99
C ALA A 119 0.62 9.34 -4.53
N VAL A 120 1.76 9.32 -3.84
CA VAL A 120 2.43 8.07 -3.41
C VAL A 120 2.48 7.88 -1.89
N LEU A 121 1.98 8.85 -1.11
CA LEU A 121 1.98 8.80 0.37
C LEU A 121 0.79 8.05 0.98
N GLY A 122 -0.02 7.42 0.14
CA GLY A 122 -1.20 6.64 0.52
C GLY A 122 -2.45 7.47 0.76
N GLY A 123 -3.58 6.79 0.94
CA GLY A 123 -4.89 7.41 1.17
C GLY A 123 -5.00 8.03 2.56
N ARG A 124 -4.86 9.37 2.63
CA ARG A 124 -5.01 10.14 3.87
C ARG A 124 -6.30 10.95 3.84
N ALA A 125 -7.42 10.27 4.08
CA ALA A 125 -8.73 10.91 4.19
C ALA A 125 -9.55 10.24 5.28
N GLY A 126 -10.32 11.02 6.04
CA GLY A 126 -11.23 10.50 7.06
C GLY A 126 -12.20 9.44 6.53
N PRO A 127 -13.01 9.77 5.51
CA PRO A 127 -13.94 8.83 4.88
C PRO A 127 -13.27 8.05 3.73
N PHE A 128 -11.98 7.71 3.83
CA PHE A 128 -11.24 7.05 2.75
C PHE A 128 -11.91 5.77 2.21
N PRO A 129 -12.52 4.89 3.03
CA PRO A 129 -13.26 3.74 2.50
C PRO A 129 -14.41 4.12 1.56
N ALA A 130 -15.16 5.18 1.87
CA ALA A 130 -16.24 5.68 1.03
C ALA A 130 -15.71 6.31 -0.26
N ILE A 131 -14.69 7.16 -0.16
CA ILE A 131 -14.01 7.77 -1.32
C ILE A 131 -13.46 6.69 -2.25
N ARG A 132 -12.79 5.67 -1.70
CA ARG A 132 -12.26 4.56 -2.49
C ARG A 132 -13.36 3.82 -3.24
N ARG A 133 -14.50 3.56 -2.60
CA ARG A 133 -15.66 2.94 -3.24
C ARG A 133 -16.17 3.80 -4.40
N ILE A 134 -16.33 5.11 -4.20
CA ILE A 134 -16.76 6.06 -5.24
C ILE A 134 -15.80 6.02 -6.45
N LEU A 135 -14.49 6.04 -6.21
CA LEU A 135 -13.49 5.93 -7.27
C LEU A 135 -13.58 4.59 -8.01
N VAL A 136 -13.78 3.48 -7.30
CA VAL A 136 -13.96 2.16 -7.95
C VAL A 136 -15.24 2.11 -8.80
N GLU A 137 -16.32 2.74 -8.34
CA GLU A 137 -17.58 2.81 -9.08
C GLU A 137 -17.44 3.62 -10.38
N SER A 138 -16.53 4.61 -10.43
CA SER A 138 -16.27 5.38 -11.65
C SER A 138 -15.83 4.52 -12.84
N TYR A 139 -15.12 3.41 -12.61
CA TYR A 139 -14.80 2.46 -13.68
C TYR A 139 -16.05 1.85 -14.30
N SER A 140 -17.06 1.51 -13.47
CA SER A 140 -18.32 0.97 -13.98
C SER A 140 -19.11 2.03 -14.76
N ARG A 141 -19.01 3.31 -14.36
CA ARG A 141 -19.62 4.42 -15.12
C ARG A 141 -19.07 4.53 -16.54
N VAL A 142 -17.77 4.36 -16.70
CA VAL A 142 -17.13 4.38 -18.02
C VAL A 142 -17.46 3.11 -18.82
N LEU A 143 -17.26 1.94 -18.20
CA LEU A 143 -17.33 0.65 -18.91
C LEU A 143 -18.75 0.21 -19.24
N ASN A 144 -19.72 0.52 -18.38
CA ASN A 144 -21.09 0.00 -18.49
C ASN A 144 -22.11 1.10 -18.82
N ASP A 145 -21.91 2.32 -18.31
CA ASP A 145 -22.91 3.40 -18.41
C ASP A 145 -22.58 4.40 -19.55
N GLY A 146 -21.43 4.26 -20.21
CA GLY A 146 -21.06 5.02 -21.40
C GLY A 146 -20.56 6.45 -21.15
N LEU A 147 -20.25 6.80 -19.90
CA LEU A 147 -19.61 8.08 -19.58
C LEU A 147 -18.18 8.12 -20.12
N THR A 148 -17.72 9.30 -20.50
CA THR A 148 -16.29 9.52 -20.74
C THR A 148 -15.51 9.40 -19.41
N PRO A 149 -14.20 9.07 -19.46
CA PRO A 149 -13.38 9.05 -18.25
C PRO A 149 -13.42 10.36 -17.46
N GLN A 150 -13.48 11.51 -18.16
CA GLN A 150 -13.56 12.82 -17.52
C GLN A 150 -14.89 12.99 -16.77
N GLU A 151 -16.02 12.72 -17.41
CA GLU A 151 -17.34 12.85 -16.77
C GLU A 151 -17.49 11.93 -15.55
N ALA A 152 -17.01 10.69 -15.64
CA ALA A 152 -17.05 9.75 -14.51
C ALA A 152 -16.18 10.19 -13.34
N LEU A 153 -15.01 10.80 -13.62
CA LEU A 153 -14.13 11.34 -12.58
C LEU A 153 -14.69 12.63 -11.98
N ASP A 154 -15.31 13.50 -12.77
CA ASP A 154 -15.97 14.71 -12.27
C ASP A 154 -17.11 14.36 -11.31
N GLU A 155 -17.94 13.36 -11.66
CA GLU A 155 -18.98 12.83 -10.75
C GLU A 155 -18.38 12.23 -9.48
N ALA A 156 -17.25 11.52 -9.59
CA ALA A 156 -16.56 10.94 -8.44
C ALA A 156 -15.99 12.03 -7.51
N VAL A 157 -15.47 13.13 -8.07
CA VAL A 157 -14.96 14.28 -7.31
C VAL A 157 -16.07 14.95 -6.52
N GLU A 158 -17.22 15.21 -7.14
CA GLU A 158 -18.39 15.80 -6.46
C GLU A 158 -18.78 14.95 -5.24
N LYS A 159 -19.00 13.65 -5.44
CA LYS A 159 -19.38 12.72 -4.37
C LYS A 159 -18.31 12.58 -3.28
N ALA A 160 -17.03 12.56 -3.66
CA ALA A 160 -15.94 12.47 -2.69
C ALA A 160 -15.84 13.73 -1.84
N ASN A 161 -16.10 14.91 -2.41
CA ASN A 161 -16.15 16.16 -1.67
C ASN A 161 -17.32 16.18 -0.69
N ASP A 162 -18.51 15.70 -1.07
CA ASP A 162 -19.65 15.58 -0.15
C ASP A 162 -19.31 14.69 1.07
N GLU A 163 -18.66 13.55 0.85
CA GLU A 163 -18.21 12.67 1.94
C GLU A 163 -17.20 13.37 2.86
N LEU A 164 -16.27 14.13 2.28
CA LEU A 164 -15.28 14.92 3.04
C LEU A 164 -15.95 16.02 3.86
N GLU A 165 -16.89 16.76 3.28
CA GLU A 165 -17.66 17.80 3.98
C GLU A 165 -18.45 17.21 5.15
N ASN A 166 -19.16 16.11 4.92
CA ASN A 166 -19.90 15.40 5.96
C ASN A 166 -18.98 14.89 7.09
N TYR A 167 -17.84 14.29 6.75
CA TYR A 167 -16.86 13.85 7.73
C TYR A 167 -16.32 15.03 8.56
N ASN A 168 -15.97 16.14 7.91
CA ASN A 168 -15.41 17.31 8.59
C ASN A 168 -16.43 18.00 9.49
N ALA A 169 -17.72 17.99 9.13
CA ALA A 169 -18.79 18.57 9.95
C ALA A 169 -18.93 17.90 11.34
N PHE A 170 -18.49 16.65 11.50
CA PHE A 170 -18.46 15.98 12.80
C PHE A 170 -17.43 16.58 13.78
N PHE A 171 -16.37 17.21 13.27
CA PHE A 171 -15.26 17.73 14.08
C PHE A 171 -15.32 19.25 14.31
N GLN A 172 -16.37 19.91 13.81
CA GLN A 172 -16.64 21.34 14.04
C GLN A 172 -17.59 21.53 15.23
#